data_AF-A0A4Q5VE05-F1
#
_entry.id   AF-A0A4Q5VE05-F1
#
_cell.length_a   1.000
_cell.length_b   1.000
_cell.length_c   1.000
_cell.angle_alpha   90.00
_cell.angle_beta   90.00
_cell.angle_gamma   90.00
#
_symmetry.space_group_name_H-M   'P 1'
#
loop_
_entity.id
_entity.type
_entity.pdbx_description
1 polymer ?
#
loop_
_entity_poly.entity_id
_entity_poly.type
_entity_poly.pdbx_seq_one_letter_code
_entity_poly.pdbx_strand_id
1 'polypeptide(L)'
;MKRSTIYFLTIFLAQYCYSNEWIAVGEQPTLTNTAALENHLWNYIGSNTKVAFQSKEKYRFQYKFINKSSVLINAICLPAIRNENELGVFPGATTEDLKVSFYQVKDGGSCFFNVRYNIKTRDFDSLYINGEA
;
A
#
# COMPACT_ATOMS: atom_id res chain seq x y z
N MET A 1 -14.13 -24.70 -53.74
CA MET A 1 -14.29 -23.46 -52.97
C MET A 1 -13.84 -23.71 -51.54
N LYS A 2 -12.64 -23.28 -51.14
CA LYS A 2 -12.13 -23.46 -49.77
C LYS A 2 -12.44 -22.20 -48.97
N ARG A 3 -13.25 -22.34 -47.91
CA ARG A 3 -13.62 -21.24 -47.01
C ARG A 3 -12.50 -21.07 -45.98
N SER A 4 -11.83 -19.92 -45.99
CA SER A 4 -10.87 -19.54 -44.95
C SER A 4 -11.65 -18.97 -43.76
N THR A 5 -11.63 -19.69 -42.64
CA THR A 5 -12.14 -19.20 -41.36
C THR A 5 -11.05 -18.36 -40.70
N ILE A 6 -11.23 -17.04 -40.67
CA ILE A 6 -10.36 -16.14 -39.91
C ILE A 6 -10.88 -16.10 -38.47
N TYR A 7 -10.10 -16.66 -37.54
CA TYR A 7 -10.35 -16.52 -36.11
C TYR A 7 -9.81 -15.16 -35.63
N PHE A 8 -10.71 -14.21 -35.36
CA PHE A 8 -10.36 -13.00 -34.63
C PHE A 8 -10.30 -13.32 -33.14
N LEU A 9 -9.08 -13.46 -32.61
CA LEU A 9 -8.82 -13.55 -31.18
C LEU A 9 -8.69 -12.13 -30.61
N THR A 10 -9.80 -11.54 -30.17
CA THR A 10 -9.81 -10.27 -29.46
C THR A 10 -9.49 -10.51 -27.98
N ILE A 11 -8.23 -10.32 -27.60
CA ILE A 11 -7.80 -10.32 -26.20
C ILE A 11 -8.09 -8.92 -25.63
N PHE A 12 -9.20 -8.78 -24.89
CA PHE A 12 -9.43 -7.62 -24.02
C PHE A 12 -8.66 -7.85 -22.71
N LEU A 13 -7.40 -7.40 -22.67
CA LEU A 13 -6.68 -7.21 -21.41
C LEU A 13 -7.22 -5.95 -20.73
N ALA A 14 -8.30 -6.11 -19.97
CA ALA A 14 -8.67 -5.15 -18.93
C ALA A 14 -7.60 -5.25 -17.83
N GLN A 15 -6.50 -4.53 -18.00
CA GLN A 15 -5.58 -4.27 -16.89
C GLN A 15 -6.33 -3.37 -15.92
N TYR A 16 -6.96 -3.98 -14.92
CA TYR A 16 -7.44 -3.27 -13.74
C TYR A 16 -6.23 -2.59 -13.12
N CYS A 17 -6.10 -1.28 -13.37
CA CYS A 17 -5.17 -0.43 -12.67
C CYS A 17 -5.68 -0.30 -11.24
N TYR A 18 -5.38 -1.29 -10.41
CA TYR A 18 -5.60 -1.22 -8.98
C TYR A 18 -4.60 -0.19 -8.44
N SER A 19 -5.00 1.08 -8.44
CA SER A 19 -4.31 2.08 -7.63
C SER A 19 -4.46 1.66 -6.18
N ASN A 20 -3.34 1.47 -5.48
CA ASN A 20 -3.38 1.25 -4.05
C ASN A 20 -4.06 2.45 -3.38
N GLU A 21 -4.94 2.17 -2.41
CA GLU A 21 -5.70 3.21 -1.72
C GLU A 21 -4.78 3.98 -0.75
N TRP A 22 -4.88 5.30 -0.77
CA TRP A 22 -4.19 6.21 0.15
C TRP A 22 -5.21 6.86 1.09
N ILE A 23 -5.17 6.48 2.37
CA ILE A 23 -6.14 6.82 3.38
C ILE A 23 -5.56 7.91 4.29
N ALA A 24 -6.21 9.08 4.31
CA ALA A 24 -5.86 10.15 5.23
C ALA A 24 -6.33 9.83 6.66
N VAL A 25 -5.47 10.07 7.66
CA VAL A 25 -5.86 9.93 9.07
C VAL A 25 -6.41 11.24 9.63
N GLY A 26 -7.70 11.24 9.97
CA GLY A 26 -8.43 12.41 10.44
C GLY A 26 -8.58 13.47 9.33
N GLU A 27 -8.77 14.71 9.74
CA GLU A 27 -8.79 15.85 8.81
C GLU A 27 -7.34 16.19 8.41
N GLN A 28 -6.97 15.88 7.17
CA GLN A 28 -5.65 16.16 6.62
C GLN A 28 -5.76 16.78 5.23
N PRO A 29 -4.77 17.58 4.81
CA PRO A 29 -4.64 17.96 3.41
C PRO A 29 -4.51 16.72 2.52
N THR A 30 -5.05 16.80 1.30
CA THR A 30 -4.87 15.74 0.31
C THR A 30 -3.40 15.61 -0.07
N LEU A 31 -2.86 14.40 0.04
CA LEU A 31 -1.54 14.08 -0.48
C LEU A 31 -1.59 14.02 -2.01
N THR A 32 -0.80 14.87 -2.67
CA THR A 32 -0.75 14.94 -4.14
C THR A 32 0.28 13.97 -4.70
N ASN A 33 0.10 13.55 -5.95
CA ASN A 33 1.03 12.67 -6.68
C ASN A 33 1.35 11.35 -5.96
N THR A 34 0.36 10.74 -5.32
CA THR A 34 0.51 9.49 -4.55
C THR A 34 1.15 8.36 -5.38
N ALA A 35 0.83 8.24 -6.67
CA ALA A 35 1.46 7.24 -7.54
C ALA A 35 2.98 7.43 -7.70
N ALA A 36 3.45 8.68 -7.84
CA ALA A 36 4.87 8.98 -7.93
C ALA A 36 5.58 8.73 -6.59
N LEU A 37 4.91 9.10 -5.49
CA LEU A 37 5.40 8.85 -4.14
C LEU A 37 5.51 7.35 -3.84
N GLU A 38 4.52 6.56 -4.27
CA GLU A 38 4.51 5.11 -4.14
C GLU A 38 5.67 4.47 -4.91
N ASN A 39 5.87 4.87 -6.17
CA ASN A 39 7.01 4.40 -6.96
C ASN A 39 8.34 4.74 -6.28
N HIS A 40 8.46 5.96 -5.76
CA HIS A 40 9.65 6.37 -5.04
C HIS A 40 9.87 5.52 -3.77
N LEU A 41 8.80 5.26 -3.01
CA LEU A 41 8.83 4.42 -1.82
C LEU A 41 9.34 3.01 -2.15
N TRP A 42 8.80 2.39 -3.18
CA TRP A 42 9.22 1.04 -3.56
C TRP A 42 10.65 0.97 -4.07
N ASN A 43 11.14 2.01 -4.76
CA ASN A 43 12.54 2.10 -5.16
C ASN A 43 13.45 2.26 -3.93
N TYR A 44 13.06 3.09 -2.97
CA TYR A 44 13.77 3.27 -1.72
C TYR A 44 13.86 1.94 -0.96
N ILE A 45 12.74 1.24 -0.78
CA ILE A 45 12.70 -0.08 -0.13
C ILE A 45 13.61 -1.08 -0.85
N GLY A 46 13.44 -1.25 -2.17
CA GLY A 46 14.23 -2.21 -2.94
C GLY A 46 15.74 -1.95 -2.91
N SER A 47 16.15 -0.70 -2.66
CA SER A 47 17.56 -0.32 -2.60
C SER A 47 18.15 -0.38 -1.19
N ASN A 48 17.33 -0.27 -0.14
CA ASN A 48 17.80 -0.03 1.23
C ASN A 48 17.48 -1.15 2.23
N THR A 49 16.71 -2.16 1.85
CA THR A 49 16.39 -3.27 2.75
C THR A 49 16.50 -4.64 2.06
N LYS A 50 16.77 -5.66 2.86
CA LYS A 50 16.82 -7.07 2.46
C LYS A 50 15.60 -7.86 2.96
N VAL A 51 14.66 -7.20 3.65
CA VAL A 51 13.43 -7.83 4.13
C VAL A 51 12.59 -8.25 2.94
N ALA A 52 11.95 -9.42 3.03
CA ALA A 52 10.97 -9.84 2.05
C ALA A 52 9.68 -9.06 2.27
N PHE A 53 9.24 -8.34 1.22
CA PHE A 53 7.96 -7.64 1.20
C PHE A 53 6.93 -8.46 0.44
N GLN A 54 5.67 -8.38 0.86
CA GLN A 54 4.54 -8.82 0.06
C GLN A 54 4.48 -8.05 -1.28
N SER A 55 3.64 -8.52 -2.20
CA SER A 55 3.45 -7.82 -3.47
C SER A 55 2.80 -6.45 -3.24
N LYS A 56 3.24 -5.44 -3.99
CA LYS A 56 2.92 -4.01 -3.77
C LYS A 56 1.41 -3.75 -3.73
N GLU A 57 0.67 -4.45 -4.57
CA GLU A 57 -0.78 -4.43 -4.72
C GLU A 57 -1.58 -4.94 -3.51
N LYS A 58 -0.93 -5.67 -2.58
CA LYS A 58 -1.55 -6.08 -1.31
C LYS A 58 -1.60 -4.95 -0.29
N TYR A 59 -0.75 -3.94 -0.43
CA TYR A 59 -0.69 -2.85 0.54
C TYR A 59 -1.79 -1.83 0.30
N ARG A 60 -2.27 -1.28 1.40
CA ARG A 60 -2.97 0.00 1.45
C ARG A 60 -2.13 0.95 2.25
N PHE A 61 -2.14 2.22 1.84
CA PHE A 61 -1.34 3.24 2.46
C PHE A 61 -2.23 4.11 3.35
N GLN A 62 -1.79 4.34 4.56
CA GLN A 62 -2.37 5.32 5.47
C GLN A 62 -1.35 6.43 5.67
N TYR A 63 -1.76 7.70 5.66
CA TYR A 63 -0.83 8.81 5.83
C TYR A 63 -1.32 9.85 6.83
N LYS A 64 -0.35 10.51 7.48
CA LYS A 64 -0.57 11.63 8.39
C LYS A 64 0.56 12.65 8.26
N PHE A 65 0.22 13.94 8.13
CA PHE A 65 1.22 15.00 8.24
C PHE A 65 1.62 15.17 9.71
N ILE A 66 2.92 15.09 10.00
CA ILE A 66 3.45 15.35 11.34
C ILE A 66 3.73 16.85 11.51
N ASN A 67 3.96 17.56 10.40
CA ASN A 67 4.11 19.01 10.29
C ASN A 67 4.09 19.39 8.80
N LYS A 68 4.46 20.63 8.45
CA LYS A 68 4.54 21.09 7.05
C LYS A 68 5.69 20.48 6.22
N SER A 69 6.56 19.70 6.83
CA SER A 69 7.80 19.19 6.24
C SER A 69 7.86 17.67 6.16
N SER A 70 6.95 16.95 6.82
CA SER A 70 7.04 15.49 6.92
C SER A 70 5.67 14.82 6.87
N VAL A 71 5.62 13.71 6.14
CA VAL A 71 4.48 12.79 6.09
C VAL A 71 4.92 11.47 6.70
N LEU A 72 4.14 10.95 7.64
CA LEU A 72 4.27 9.60 8.15
C LEU A 72 3.32 8.70 7.35
N ILE A 73 3.83 7.59 6.84
CA ILE A 73 3.11 6.66 5.97
C ILE A 73 3.17 5.28 6.59
N ASN A 74 2.00 4.66 6.77
CA ASN A 74 1.85 3.26 7.08
C ASN A 74 1.50 2.52 5.79
N ALA A 75 2.10 1.36 5.58
CA ALA A 75 1.68 0.40 4.58
C ALA A 75 1.19 -0.86 5.31
N ILE A 76 -0.03 -1.29 5.00
CA ILE A 76 -0.72 -2.38 5.70
C ILE A 76 -1.30 -3.32 4.66
N CYS A 77 -1.07 -4.63 4.77
CA CYS A 77 -1.88 -5.58 4.01
C CYS A 77 -3.30 -5.62 4.59
N LEU A 78 -4.30 -5.27 3.79
CA LEU A 78 -5.68 -5.58 4.15
C LEU A 78 -6.02 -6.99 3.66
N PRO A 79 -6.74 -7.80 4.45
CA PRO A 79 -7.23 -9.09 3.96
C PRO A 79 -8.09 -8.84 2.72
N ALA A 80 -7.80 -9.59 1.65
CA ALA A 80 -8.52 -9.49 0.40
C ALA A 80 -9.91 -10.10 0.59
N ILE A 81 -10.86 -9.28 1.06
CA ILE A 81 -12.25 -9.65 1.32
C ILE A 81 -12.34 -10.60 2.52
N ARG A 82 -13.30 -10.34 3.43
CA ARG A 82 -13.59 -11.25 4.55
C ARG A 82 -14.05 -12.58 3.97
N ASN A 83 -13.14 -13.54 3.82
CA ASN A 83 -13.54 -14.94 3.84
C ASN A 83 -13.84 -15.24 5.31
N GLU A 84 -15.14 -15.36 5.61
CA GLU A 84 -15.68 -15.67 6.93
C GLU A 84 -15.17 -17.02 7.51
N ASN A 85 -14.36 -17.74 6.72
CA ASN A 85 -13.80 -19.05 7.02
C ASN A 85 -12.28 -19.05 7.31
N GLU A 86 -11.58 -17.91 7.30
CA GLU A 86 -10.18 -17.84 7.76
C GLU A 86 -10.11 -17.71 9.28
N LEU A 87 -10.22 -18.85 9.97
CA LEU A 87 -9.94 -18.96 11.40
C LEU A 87 -8.45 -18.71 11.65
N GLY A 88 -8.10 -17.51 12.10
CA GLY A 88 -6.76 -17.19 12.60
C GLY A 88 -6.32 -15.73 12.51
N VAL A 89 -6.99 -14.89 11.71
CA VAL A 89 -6.60 -13.48 11.55
C VAL A 89 -7.57 -12.60 12.34
N PHE A 90 -7.13 -12.14 13.51
CA PHE A 90 -7.76 -11.07 14.29
C PHE A 90 -8.17 -9.93 13.34
N PRO A 91 -9.36 -9.31 13.46
CA PRO A 91 -9.91 -8.50 12.38
C PRO A 91 -8.94 -7.39 11.99
N GLY A 92 -8.43 -7.47 10.76
CA GLY A 92 -7.61 -6.41 10.19
C GLY A 92 -8.39 -5.10 10.21
N ALA A 93 -7.69 -3.98 10.41
CA ALA A 93 -8.30 -2.66 10.46
C ALA A 93 -9.15 -2.41 9.20
N THR A 94 -10.39 -1.97 9.38
CA THR A 94 -11.24 -1.52 8.28
C THR A 94 -10.73 -0.19 7.73
N THR A 95 -11.16 0.19 6.52
CA THR A 95 -10.85 1.53 5.97
C THR A 95 -11.34 2.64 6.89
N GLU A 96 -12.47 2.43 7.57
CA GLU A 96 -13.01 3.33 8.59
C GLU A 96 -12.09 3.45 9.80
N ASP A 97 -11.57 2.34 10.32
CA ASP A 97 -10.60 2.33 11.43
C ASP A 97 -9.32 3.08 11.04
N LEU A 98 -8.86 2.89 9.80
CA LEU A 98 -7.70 3.56 9.24
C LEU A 98 -7.91 5.06 9.02
N LYS A 99 -9.15 5.57 9.01
CA LYS A 99 -9.40 7.02 8.97
C LYS A 99 -9.33 7.65 10.35
N VAL A 100 -9.67 6.92 11.41
CA VAL A 100 -9.79 7.49 12.77
C VAL A 100 -8.43 7.69 13.41
N SER A 101 -7.56 6.69 13.34
CA SER A 101 -6.28 6.72 14.06
C SER A 101 -5.17 6.08 13.25
N PHE A 102 -3.95 6.57 13.46
CA PHE A 102 -2.78 6.04 12.79
C PHE A 102 -2.49 4.64 13.35
N TYR A 103 -2.63 3.62 12.50
CA TYR A 103 -2.63 2.23 12.91
C TYR A 103 -1.27 1.82 13.49
N GLN A 104 -1.28 1.05 14.57
CA GLN A 104 -0.07 0.57 15.24
C GLN A 104 -0.13 -0.95 15.38
N VAL A 105 0.78 -1.63 14.68
CA VAL A 105 0.97 -3.07 14.80
C VAL A 105 1.97 -3.35 15.92
N LYS A 106 1.61 -4.23 16.86
CA LYS A 106 2.46 -4.62 18.00
C LYS A 106 2.80 -6.10 18.05
N ASP A 107 2.27 -6.91 17.13
CA ASP A 107 2.35 -8.38 17.17
C ASP A 107 3.61 -8.97 16.50
N GLY A 108 4.40 -8.17 15.78
CA GLY A 108 5.71 -8.58 15.26
C GLY A 108 5.66 -9.49 14.02
N GLY A 109 4.46 -9.79 13.50
CA GLY A 109 4.27 -10.73 12.38
C GLY A 109 3.26 -10.28 11.32
N SER A 110 2.67 -9.08 11.44
CA SER A 110 1.76 -8.57 10.43
C SER A 110 2.52 -7.90 9.28
N CYS A 111 2.06 -8.12 8.04
CA CYS A 111 2.45 -7.37 6.83
C CYS A 111 2.22 -5.87 7.05
N PHE A 112 3.28 -5.21 7.52
CA PHE A 112 3.25 -3.85 7.98
C PHE A 112 4.64 -3.22 7.94
N PHE A 113 4.70 -2.01 7.40
CA PHE A 113 5.82 -1.13 7.62
C PHE A 113 5.38 0.32 7.75
N ASN A 114 6.21 1.10 8.43
CA ASN A 114 6.05 2.52 8.58
C ASN A 114 7.26 3.24 7.98
N VAL A 115 7.01 4.33 7.27
CA VAL A 115 8.07 5.14 6.67
C VAL A 115 7.77 6.63 6.86
N ARG A 116 8.81 7.42 7.07
CA ARG A 116 8.71 8.89 7.09
C ARG A 116 9.28 9.47 5.81
N TYR A 117 8.47 10.31 5.16
CA TYR A 117 8.83 11.05 3.96
C TYR A 117 9.03 12.53 4.30
N ASN A 118 10.18 13.09 3.93
CA ASN A 118 10.51 14.48 4.09
C ASN A 118 10.16 15.25 2.81
N ILE A 119 9.20 16.15 2.90
CA ILE A 119 8.64 16.91 1.76
C ILE A 119 9.68 17.87 1.17
N LYS A 120 10.57 18.41 2.01
CA LYS A 120 11.57 19.40 1.58
C LYS A 120 12.69 18.74 0.79
N THR A 121 13.24 17.65 1.30
CA THR A 121 14.32 16.89 0.63
C THR A 121 13.77 15.94 -0.43
N ARG A 122 12.46 15.68 -0.41
CA ARG A 122 11.75 14.70 -1.25
C ARG A 122 12.32 13.30 -1.09
N ASP A 123 12.66 12.90 0.13
CA ASP A 123 13.32 11.63 0.41
C ASP A 123 12.76 10.95 1.67
N PHE A 124 13.01 9.64 1.80
CA PHE A 124 12.64 8.84 2.97
C PHE A 124 13.81 8.76 3.95
N ASP A 125 13.54 9.05 5.22
CA ASP A 125 14.59 9.20 6.23
C ASP A 125 14.42 8.27 7.45
N SER A 126 13.37 7.45 7.47
CA SER A 126 13.11 6.47 8.53
C SER A 126 12.19 5.38 8.01
N LEU A 127 12.62 4.13 8.12
CA LEU A 127 11.83 2.93 7.80
C LEU A 127 11.80 2.03 9.03
N TYR A 128 10.60 1.69 9.48
CA TYR A 128 10.36 0.70 10.52
C TYR A 128 9.57 -0.46 9.92
N ILE A 129 10.04 -1.67 10.16
CA ILE A 129 9.43 -2.92 9.66
C ILE A 129 9.13 -3.81 10.86
N ASN A 130 7.96 -4.43 10.89
CA ASN A 130 7.54 -5.28 11.99
C ASN A 130 7.57 -6.77 11.61
N GLY A 131 8.76 -7.38 11.61
CA GLY A 131 8.93 -8.78 11.21
C GLY A 131 8.94 -8.94 9.69
N GLU A 132 7.91 -9.62 9.16
CA GLU A 132 7.66 -9.70 7.72
C GLU A 132 6.86 -8.48 7.26
N ALA A 133 7.26 -7.89 6.14
CA ALA A 133 6.61 -6.70 5.61
C ALA A 133 5.64 -7.05 4.52
#